data_AF-A0A0A3I1C7-F1
#
_entry.id   AF-A0A0A3I1C7-F1
#
_cell.length_a   1.000
_cell.length_b   1.000
_cell.length_c   1.000
_cell.angle_alpha   90.00
_cell.angle_beta   90.00
_cell.angle_gamma   90.00
#
_symmetry.space_group_name_H-M   'P 1'
#
loop_
_entity.id
_entity.type
_entity.pdbx_description
1 polymer ?
#
loop_
_entity_poly.entity_id
_entity_poly.type
_entity_poly.pdbx_seq_one_letter_code
_entity_poly.pdbx_strand_id
1 'polypeptide(L)'
;MFNTMKFFQTIGVSILLTIVISFLLGFLPIESYGLFLFVQIVLTYGCVGFFAAIWNTETPYTAAYLGSIVIVFINLLVSHFVFNILVFADPEGIGMSLSSAVIVSLLFAVVTVFIRNKREGVL
;
A
#
# COMPACT_ATOMS: atom_id res chain seq x y z
N MET A 1 18.33 6.39 -10.55
CA MET A 1 18.16 7.20 -9.34
C MET A 1 16.70 7.13 -8.90
N PHE A 2 16.39 7.45 -7.65
CA PHE A 2 14.99 7.58 -7.19
C PHE A 2 14.25 8.62 -8.03
N ASN A 3 13.07 8.26 -8.54
CA ASN A 3 12.26 9.13 -9.38
C ASN A 3 11.01 9.58 -8.63
N THR A 4 11.03 10.83 -8.18
CA THR A 4 9.96 11.46 -7.39
C THR A 4 8.63 11.53 -8.12
N MET A 5 8.64 11.80 -9.43
CA MET A 5 7.40 11.87 -10.22
C MET A 5 6.71 10.50 -10.27
N LYS A 6 7.49 9.45 -10.53
CA LYS A 6 7.01 8.06 -10.53
C LYS A 6 6.60 7.57 -9.14
N PHE A 7 7.22 8.11 -8.09
CA PHE A 7 6.83 7.86 -6.71
C PHE A 7 5.44 8.43 -6.40
N PHE A 8 5.17 9.69 -6.77
CA PHE A 8 3.83 10.26 -6.62
C PHE A 8 2.79 9.54 -7.48
N GLN A 9 3.17 9.10 -8.68
CA GLN A 9 2.33 8.26 -9.52
C GLN A 9 1.97 6.94 -8.82
N THR A 10 2.94 6.29 -8.16
CA THR A 10 2.75 5.06 -7.35
C THR A 10 1.69 5.29 -6.28
N ILE A 11 1.82 6.36 -5.50
CA ILE A 11 0.87 6.69 -4.43
C ILE A 11 -0.52 6.97 -5.02
N GLY A 12 -0.60 7.85 -6.03
CA GLY A 12 -1.87 8.27 -6.61
C GLY A 12 -2.65 7.11 -7.22
N VAL A 13 -1.99 6.25 -8.00
CA VAL A 13 -2.65 5.09 -8.61
C VAL A 13 -3.06 4.05 -7.56
N SER A 14 -2.25 3.85 -6.52
CA SER A 14 -2.60 2.95 -5.42
C SER A 14 -3.86 3.45 -4.70
N ILE A 15 -3.95 4.76 -4.39
CA ILE A 15 -5.14 5.36 -3.76
C ILE A 15 -6.37 5.21 -4.67
N LEU A 16 -6.26 5.53 -5.95
CA LEU A 16 -7.37 5.41 -6.90
C LEU A 16 -7.89 3.97 -7.00
N LEU A 17 -6.98 2.99 -7.10
CA LEU A 17 -7.36 1.58 -7.12
C LEU A 17 -7.99 1.14 -5.81
N THR A 18 -7.46 1.59 -4.67
CA THR A 18 -8.07 1.33 -3.36
C THR A 18 -9.50 1.85 -3.35
N ILE A 19 -9.77 3.08 -3.79
CA ILE A 19 -11.13 3.65 -3.81
C ILE A 19 -12.05 2.80 -4.70
N VAL A 20 -11.63 2.50 -5.93
CA VAL A 20 -12.42 1.70 -6.88
C VAL A 20 -12.73 0.31 -6.33
N ILE A 21 -11.73 -0.38 -5.78
CA ILE A 21 -11.94 -1.74 -5.26
C ILE A 21 -12.75 -1.69 -3.96
N SER A 22 -12.52 -0.72 -3.07
CA SER A 22 -13.34 -0.52 -1.87
C SER A 22 -14.81 -0.36 -2.23
N PHE A 23 -15.10 0.44 -3.25
CA PHE A 23 -16.45 0.66 -3.75
C PHE A 23 -17.07 -0.65 -4.26
N LEU A 24 -16.33 -1.44 -5.04
CA LEU A 24 -16.79 -2.73 -5.54
C LEU A 24 -17.01 -3.75 -4.40
N LEU A 25 -16.11 -3.79 -3.42
CA LEU A 25 -16.23 -4.66 -2.25
C LEU A 25 -17.45 -4.29 -1.39
N GLY A 26 -17.88 -3.03 -1.41
CA GLY A 26 -19.09 -2.59 -0.71
C GLY A 26 -20.38 -3.23 -1.22
N PHE A 27 -20.39 -3.81 -2.42
CA PHE A 27 -21.53 -4.57 -2.95
C PHE A 27 -21.50 -6.05 -2.57
N LEU A 28 -20.40 -6.55 -2.00
CA LEU A 28 -20.28 -7.93 -1.58
C LEU A 28 -20.66 -8.06 -0.09
N PRO A 29 -21.53 -9.01 0.28
CA PRO A 29 -21.91 -9.24 1.67
C PRO A 29 -20.78 -9.97 2.42
N ILE A 30 -19.71 -9.25 2.75
CA ILE A 30 -18.60 -9.77 3.55
C ILE A 30 -18.97 -9.63 5.02
N GLU A 31 -19.37 -10.74 5.66
CA GLU A 31 -19.81 -10.76 7.06
C GLU A 31 -18.66 -10.53 8.06
N SER A 32 -17.41 -10.84 7.66
CA SER A 32 -16.23 -10.68 8.51
C SER A 32 -15.51 -9.37 8.27
N TYR A 33 -15.61 -8.45 9.24
CA TYR A 33 -14.87 -7.18 9.23
C TYR A 33 -13.35 -7.38 9.17
N GLY A 34 -12.81 -8.40 9.84
CA GLY A 34 -11.38 -8.71 9.79
C GLY A 34 -10.91 -9.13 8.40
N LEU A 35 -11.73 -9.90 7.67
CA LEU A 35 -11.44 -10.29 6.30
C LEU A 35 -11.47 -9.09 5.36
N PHE A 36 -12.45 -8.19 5.53
CA PHE A 36 -12.53 -6.95 4.78
C PHE A 36 -11.26 -6.09 4.95
N LEU A 37 -10.82 -5.88 6.20
CA LEU A 37 -9.59 -5.13 6.48
C LEU A 37 -8.34 -5.80 5.92
N PHE A 38 -8.24 -7.13 6.02
CA PHE A 38 -7.11 -7.87 5.46
C PHE A 38 -7.01 -7.69 3.94
N VAL A 39 -8.13 -7.84 3.23
CA VAL A 39 -8.19 -7.64 1.77
C VAL A 39 -7.80 -6.20 1.41
N GLN A 40 -8.28 -5.21 2.16
CA GLN A 40 -7.91 -3.80 1.97
C GLN A 40 -6.41 -3.55 2.13
N ILE A 41 -5.80 -4.11 3.17
CA ILE A 41 -4.35 -4.00 3.42
C ILE A 41 -3.58 -4.60 2.26
N VAL A 42 -3.91 -5.84 1.87
CA VAL A 42 -3.23 -6.54 0.78
C VAL A 42 -3.36 -5.78 -0.53
N LEU A 43 -4.55 -5.28 -0.85
CA LEU A 43 -4.77 -4.53 -2.09
C LEU A 43 -4.05 -3.20 -2.09
N THR A 44 -4.24 -2.38 -1.06
CA THR A 44 -3.70 -1.02 -1.01
C THR A 44 -2.18 -1.04 -0.99
N TYR A 45 -1.60 -1.76 -0.04
CA TYR A 45 -0.15 -1.79 0.12
C TYR A 45 0.53 -2.73 -0.88
N GLY A 46 -0.16 -3.78 -1.34
CA GLY A 46 0.31 -4.60 -2.45
C GLY A 46 0.39 -3.80 -3.76
N CYS A 47 -0.58 -2.93 -4.04
CA CYS A 47 -0.52 -2.00 -5.17
C CYS A 47 0.69 -1.06 -5.05
N VAL A 48 0.93 -0.48 -3.86
CA VAL A 48 2.11 0.38 -3.64
C VAL A 48 3.40 -0.38 -3.97
N GLY A 49 3.56 -1.60 -3.42
CA GLY A 49 4.74 -2.43 -3.67
C GLY A 49 4.91 -2.77 -5.15
N PHE A 50 3.82 -3.15 -5.81
CA PHE A 50 3.80 -3.50 -7.23
C PHE A 50 4.16 -2.30 -8.14
N PHE A 51 3.48 -1.17 -7.99
CA PHE A 51 3.74 0.02 -8.80
C PHE A 51 5.08 0.67 -8.49
N ALA A 52 5.53 0.63 -7.23
CA ALA A 52 6.88 1.07 -6.85
C ALA A 52 7.94 0.27 -7.61
N ALA A 53 7.78 -1.06 -7.68
CA ALA A 53 8.70 -1.94 -8.39
C ALA A 53 8.69 -1.73 -9.91
N ILE A 54 7.54 -1.42 -10.49
CA ILE A 54 7.39 -1.19 -11.94
C ILE A 54 7.91 0.19 -12.35
N TRP A 55 7.60 1.24 -11.60
CA TRP A 55 7.92 2.60 -12.01
C TRP A 55 9.28 3.07 -11.47
N ASN A 56 9.61 2.77 -10.21
CA ASN A 56 10.90 3.09 -9.59
C ASN A 56 11.87 1.90 -9.69
N THR A 57 12.15 1.46 -10.91
CA THR A 57 12.91 0.23 -11.19
C THR A 57 14.30 0.18 -10.54
N GLU A 58 14.95 1.33 -10.37
CA GLU A 58 16.28 1.45 -9.76
C GLU A 58 16.28 1.48 -8.22
N THR A 59 15.17 1.91 -7.60
CA THR A 59 15.03 2.01 -6.13
C THR A 59 13.68 1.50 -5.64
N PRO A 60 13.30 0.26 -6.01
CA PRO A 60 11.93 -0.24 -5.84
C PRO A 60 11.55 -0.39 -4.37
N TYR A 61 12.47 -0.88 -3.53
CA TYR A 61 12.24 -1.10 -2.10
C TYR A 61 12.10 0.21 -1.33
N THR A 62 12.93 1.21 -1.65
CA THR A 62 12.84 2.55 -1.05
C THR A 62 11.52 3.22 -1.40
N ALA A 63 11.10 3.15 -2.67
CA ALA A 63 9.81 3.68 -3.10
C ALA A 63 8.63 2.95 -2.45
N ALA A 64 8.69 1.62 -2.32
CA ALA A 64 7.66 0.82 -1.65
C ALA A 64 7.54 1.16 -0.15
N TYR A 65 8.69 1.29 0.54
CA TYR A 65 8.76 1.67 1.95
C TYR A 65 8.19 3.07 2.19
N LEU A 66 8.73 4.10 1.52
CA LEU A 66 8.26 5.47 1.67
C LEU A 66 6.79 5.62 1.25
N GLY A 67 6.38 4.92 0.18
CA GLY A 67 5.01 4.93 -0.30
C GLY A 67 4.03 4.39 0.74
N SER A 68 4.38 3.27 1.38
CA SER A 68 3.55 2.70 2.45
C SER A 68 3.43 3.63 3.65
N ILE A 69 4.51 4.28 4.09
CA ILE A 69 4.48 5.26 5.18
C ILE A 69 3.59 6.44 4.82
N VAL A 70 3.74 6.99 3.61
CA VAL A 70 2.93 8.12 3.16
C VAL A 70 1.45 7.76 3.11
N ILE A 71 1.09 6.58 2.59
CA ILE A 71 -0.32 6.13 2.57
C ILE A 71 -0.86 5.91 3.99
N VAL A 72 -0.08 5.29 4.89
CA VAL A 72 -0.50 5.14 6.30
C VAL A 72 -0.75 6.50 6.92
N PHE A 73 0.15 7.46 6.72
CA PHE A 73 0.00 8.81 7.26
C PHE A 73 -1.24 9.52 6.71
N ILE A 74 -1.50 9.43 5.41
CA ILE A 74 -2.73 9.93 4.79
C ILE A 74 -3.96 9.27 5.42
N ASN A 75 -3.96 7.95 5.60
CA ASN A 75 -5.06 7.22 6.23
C ASN A 75 -5.32 7.67 7.67
N LEU A 76 -4.27 7.93 8.46
CA LEU A 76 -4.41 8.45 9.82
C LEU A 76 -5.03 9.86 9.82
N LEU A 77 -4.57 10.74 8.93
CA LEU A 77 -5.13 12.08 8.79
C LEU A 77 -6.60 12.04 8.37
N VAL A 78 -6.96 11.24 7.37
CA VAL A 78 -8.35 11.10 6.93
C VAL A 78 -9.22 10.50 8.04
N SER A 79 -8.75 9.47 8.73
CA SER A 79 -9.48 8.85 9.85
C SER A 79 -9.75 9.83 10.98
N HIS A 80 -8.78 10.68 11.33
CA HIS A 80 -8.94 11.68 12.38
C HIS A 80 -9.81 12.86 11.95
N PHE A 81 -9.52 13.48 10.80
CA PHE A 81 -10.16 14.74 10.40
C PHE A 81 -11.49 14.56 9.67
N VAL A 82 -11.69 13.45 8.94
CA VAL A 82 -12.90 13.21 8.14
C VAL A 82 -13.88 12.32 8.89
N PHE A 83 -13.39 11.21 9.46
CA PHE A 83 -14.25 10.23 10.12
C PHE A 83 -14.34 10.42 11.64
N ASN A 84 -13.59 11.38 12.20
CA ASN A 84 -13.56 11.68 13.63
C ASN A 84 -13.27 10.45 14.51
N ILE A 85 -12.38 9.58 14.04
CA ILE A 85 -11.93 8.39 14.76
C ILE A 85 -10.74 8.78 15.65
N LEU A 86 -10.76 8.33 16.91
CA LEU A 86 -9.69 8.58 17.90
C LEU A 86 -8.47 7.69 17.67
N VAL A 87 -7.87 7.75 16.49
CA VAL A 87 -6.76 6.85 16.10
C VAL A 87 -5.51 7.05 16.96
N PHE A 88 -5.24 8.29 17.39
CA PHE A 88 -4.07 8.61 18.21
C PHE A 88 -4.19 8.16 19.68
N ALA A 89 -5.32 7.56 20.08
CA ALA A 89 -5.49 7.00 21.41
C ALA A 89 -4.85 5.60 21.56
N ASP A 90 -4.49 4.94 20.45
CA ASP A 90 -3.88 3.60 20.43
C ASP A 90 -2.56 3.57 19.63
N PRO A 91 -1.42 3.93 20.26
CA PRO A 91 -0.12 3.94 19.59
C PRO A 91 0.38 2.54 19.21
N GLU A 92 0.00 1.50 19.95
CA GLU A 92 0.39 0.11 19.64
C GLU A 92 -0.29 -0.36 18.35
N GLY A 93 -1.60 -0.11 18.23
CA GLY A 93 -2.36 -0.40 17.01
C GLY A 93 -1.82 0.32 15.77
N ILE A 94 -1.38 1.58 15.92
CA ILE A 94 -0.71 2.33 14.83
C ILE A 94 0.60 1.64 14.42
N GLY A 95 1.44 1.26 15.40
CA GLY A 95 2.72 0.61 15.12
C GLY A 95 2.58 -0.71 14.38
N MET A 96 1.62 -1.55 14.78
CA MET A 96 1.29 -2.80 14.09
C MET A 96 0.74 -2.56 12.69
N SER A 97 -0.14 -1.58 12.52
CA SER A 97 -0.72 -1.23 11.22
C SER A 97 0.33 -0.71 10.25
N LEU A 98 1.26 0.12 10.72
CA LEU A 98 2.35 0.65 9.90
C LEU A 98 3.35 -0.45 9.52
N SER A 99 3.70 -1.32 10.47
CA SER A 99 4.60 -2.45 10.22
C SER A 99 4.01 -3.43 9.20
N SER A 100 2.74 -3.80 9.35
CA SER A 100 2.06 -4.70 8.40
C SER A 100 1.94 -4.08 7.01
N ALA A 101 1.61 -2.79 6.90
CA ALA A 101 1.59 -2.05 5.64
C ALA A 101 2.96 -2.08 4.93
N VAL A 102 4.03 -1.80 5.66
CA VAL A 102 5.40 -1.82 5.13
C VAL A 102 5.82 -3.21 4.69
N ILE A 103 5.56 -4.24 5.51
CA ILE A 103 5.90 -5.63 5.19
C ILE A 103 5.19 -6.09 3.92
N VAL A 104 3.87 -5.83 3.82
CA VAL A 104 3.08 -6.20 2.63
C VAL A 104 3.60 -5.47 1.38
N SER A 105 3.84 -4.17 1.47
CA SER A 105 4.39 -3.37 0.36
C SER A 105 5.75 -3.89 -0.11
N LEU A 106 6.67 -4.16 0.83
CA LEU A 106 7.99 -4.69 0.50
C LEU A 106 7.91 -6.10 -0.10
N LEU A 107 7.03 -6.97 0.41
CA LEU A 107 6.84 -8.32 -0.12
C LEU A 107 6.38 -8.27 -1.58
N PHE A 108 5.39 -7.42 -1.89
CA PHE A 108 4.94 -7.24 -3.27
C PHE A 108 6.02 -6.63 -4.16
N ALA A 109 6.82 -5.69 -3.66
CA ALA A 109 7.94 -5.13 -4.40
C ALA A 109 8.99 -6.21 -4.73
N VAL A 110 9.36 -7.05 -3.75
CA VAL A 110 10.30 -8.18 -3.93
C VAL A 110 9.78 -9.16 -4.97
N VAL A 111 8.52 -9.61 -4.83
CA VAL A 111 7.90 -10.54 -5.78
C VAL A 111 7.88 -9.95 -7.20
N THR A 112 7.52 -8.67 -7.32
CA THR A 112 7.45 -7.99 -8.61
C THR A 112 8.81 -7.85 -9.27
N VAL A 113 9.84 -7.46 -8.51
CA VAL A 113 11.23 -7.39 -9.01
C VAL A 113 11.72 -8.77 -9.44
N PHE A 114 11.45 -9.82 -8.64
CA PHE A 114 11.86 -11.19 -8.97
C PHE A 114 11.22 -11.68 -10.28
N ILE A 115 9.91 -11.46 -10.45
CA ILE A 115 9.19 -11.79 -11.68
C ILE A 115 9.76 -11.02 -12.87
N ARG A 116 10.07 -9.74 -12.71
CA ARG A 116 10.66 -8.91 -13.78
C ARG A 116 12.02 -9.45 -14.20
N ASN A 117 12.93 -9.67 -13.25
CA ASN A 117 14.29 -10.13 -13.54
C ASN A 117 14.28 -11.52 -14.22
N LYS A 118 13.36 -12.41 -13.82
CA LYS A 118 13.16 -13.71 -14.48
C LYS A 118 12.68 -13.56 -15.93
N ARG A 119 11.81 -12.58 -16.21
CA ARG A 119 11.32 -12.31 -17.58
C ARG A 119 12.39 -11.68 -18.47
N GLU A 120 13.25 -10.85 -17.90
CA GLU A 120 14.33 -10.17 -18.61
C GLU A 120 15.56 -11.07 -18.83
N GLY A 121 15.54 -12.31 -18.31
CA GLY A 121 16.64 -13.28 -18.47
C GLY A 121 17.93 -12.88 -17.74
N VAL A 122 17.81 -12.05 -16.69
CA VAL A 122 18.94 -11.52 -15.91
C VAL A 122 19.33 -12.46 -14.75
N LEU A 123 18.56 -13.54 -14.54
CA LEU A 123 18.78 -14.63 -13.58
C LEU A 123 18.77 -15.97 -14.31
#